data_AF-A0A2G2ALN8-F1
#
_entry.id   AF-A0A2G2ALN8-F1
#
_cell.length_a   1.000
_cell.length_b   1.000
_cell.length_c   1.000
_cell.angle_alpha   90.00
_cell.angle_beta   90.00
_cell.angle_gamma   90.00
#
_symmetry.space_group_name_H-M   'P 1'
#
loop_
_entity.id
_entity.type
_entity.pdbx_description
1 polymer ?
#
loop_
_entity_poly.entity_id
_entity_poly.type
_entity_poly.pdbx_seq_one_letter_code
_entity_poly.pdbx_strand_id
1 'polypeptide(L)'
;IMTDTGSFRYSSLTSRTHEILASLLKHGVKHSEIHEATFDNNRIDKLKLRAHIIAERLELLEDLHVAIISVTEEELERFNHIKGDTEGLVNVALSMEGVNVAVFFRESGDMIKIMAWYDNEWGYSMRLVDMALHISK
;
A
#
# COMPACT_ATOMS: atom_id res chain seq x y z
N ILE A 1 9.76 4.61 -14.52
CA ILE A 1 9.52 6.07 -14.29
C ILE A 1 8.18 6.30 -13.59
N MET A 2 7.02 6.20 -14.26
CA MET A 2 5.73 6.54 -13.60
C MET A 2 5.47 5.74 -12.31
N THR A 3 5.58 4.40 -12.38
CA THR A 3 5.38 3.50 -11.23
C THR A 3 6.38 3.75 -10.10
N ASP A 4 7.68 3.84 -10.43
CA ASP A 4 8.75 3.97 -9.43
C ASP A 4 8.76 5.34 -8.74
N THR A 5 8.16 6.35 -9.36
CA THR A 5 8.07 7.71 -8.82
C THR A 5 6.74 8.00 -8.13
N GLY A 6 5.86 6.99 -8.04
CA GLY A 6 4.52 7.13 -7.49
C GLY A 6 3.69 8.16 -8.26
N SER A 7 3.78 8.15 -9.58
CA SER A 7 3.21 9.20 -10.44
C SER A 7 3.74 10.58 -10.07
N PHE A 8 5.07 10.68 -9.92
CA PHE A 8 5.81 11.91 -9.63
C PHE A 8 5.58 12.55 -8.26
N ARG A 9 5.09 11.78 -7.27
CA ARG A 9 4.75 12.28 -5.92
C ARG A 9 5.91 12.31 -4.94
N TYR A 10 6.98 11.54 -5.17
CA TYR A 10 8.05 11.37 -4.18
C TYR A 10 9.01 12.55 -4.15
N SER A 11 9.52 12.90 -2.97
CA SER A 11 10.45 14.03 -2.77
C SER A 11 11.85 13.78 -3.32
N SER A 12 12.20 12.52 -3.61
CA SER A 12 13.49 12.13 -4.21
C SER A 12 13.63 12.51 -5.69
N LEU A 13 12.58 13.05 -6.30
CA LEU A 13 12.57 13.42 -7.72
C LEU A 13 13.33 14.71 -7.97
N THR A 14 14.02 14.75 -9.12
CA THR A 14 14.81 15.92 -9.54
C THR A 14 14.23 16.51 -10.83
N SER A 15 14.69 17.72 -11.20
CA SER A 15 14.33 18.36 -12.48
C SER A 15 14.61 17.45 -13.68
N ARG A 16 15.69 16.67 -13.62
CA ARG A 16 16.08 15.70 -14.66
C ARG A 16 14.98 14.69 -14.98
N THR A 17 14.22 14.22 -14.00
CA THR A 17 13.11 13.29 -14.24
C THR A 17 12.03 13.92 -15.12
N HIS A 18 11.73 15.20 -14.89
CA HIS A 18 10.74 15.95 -15.65
C HIS A 18 11.25 16.33 -17.05
N GLU A 19 12.55 16.61 -17.20
CA GLU A 19 13.18 16.80 -18.52
C GLU A 19 13.09 15.54 -19.38
N ILE A 20 13.33 14.36 -18.79
CA ILE A 20 13.15 13.07 -19.47
C ILE A 20 11.69 12.88 -19.87
N LEU A 21 10.74 13.18 -18.99
CA LEU A 21 9.31 13.10 -19.30
C LEU A 21 8.95 14.01 -20.47
N ALA A 22 9.42 15.26 -20.49
CA ALA A 22 9.20 16.19 -21.60
C ALA A 22 9.75 15.63 -22.93
N SER A 23 10.93 15.00 -22.89
CA SER A 23 11.49 14.31 -24.05
C SER A 23 10.59 13.16 -24.52
N LEU A 24 10.10 12.32 -23.62
CA LEU A 24 9.19 11.22 -23.95
C LEU A 24 7.89 11.71 -24.60
N LEU A 25 7.29 12.77 -24.04
CA LEU A 25 6.09 13.39 -24.60
C LEU A 25 6.34 13.94 -26.01
N LYS A 26 7.50 14.57 -26.23
CA LYS A 26 7.89 15.06 -27.56
C LYS A 26 8.01 13.94 -28.61
N HIS A 27 8.33 12.72 -28.18
CA HIS A 27 8.41 11.53 -29.05
C HIS A 27 7.09 10.75 -29.14
N GLY A 28 5.98 11.33 -28.69
CA GLY A 28 4.64 10.76 -28.88
C GLY A 28 4.21 9.75 -27.82
N VAL A 29 4.89 9.69 -26.66
CA VAL A 29 4.41 8.87 -25.54
C VAL A 29 3.05 9.38 -25.07
N LYS A 30 2.08 8.48 -25.11
CA LYS A 30 0.71 8.75 -24.65
C LYS A 30 0.57 8.44 -23.16
N HIS A 31 1.10 9.33 -22.32
CA HIS A 31 1.20 9.07 -20.88
C HIS A 31 -0.16 8.78 -20.21
N SER A 32 -1.25 9.43 -20.63
CA SER A 32 -2.58 9.20 -20.05
C SER A 32 -3.08 7.78 -20.31
N GLU A 33 -2.97 7.28 -21.55
CA GLU A 33 -3.35 5.90 -21.89
C GLU A 33 -2.52 4.88 -21.08
N ILE A 34 -1.23 5.16 -20.87
CA ILE A 34 -0.35 4.31 -20.05
C ILE A 34 -0.77 4.34 -18.57
N HIS A 35 -1.10 5.52 -18.04
CA HIS A 35 -1.57 5.68 -16.66
C HIS A 35 -2.88 4.92 -16.44
N GLU A 36 -3.87 5.12 -17.32
CA GLU A 36 -5.16 4.43 -17.28
C GLU A 36 -4.99 2.92 -17.33
N ALA A 37 -4.18 2.40 -18.27
CA ALA A 37 -3.91 0.97 -18.37
C ALA A 37 -3.24 0.39 -17.12
N THR A 38 -2.49 1.21 -16.37
CA THR A 38 -1.75 0.79 -15.18
C THR A 38 -2.59 0.86 -13.90
N PHE A 39 -3.32 1.96 -13.69
CA PHE A 39 -3.99 2.27 -12.41
C PHE A 39 -5.52 2.18 -12.48
N ASP A 40 -6.11 2.37 -13.66
CA ASP A 40 -7.56 2.48 -13.85
C ASP A 40 -8.17 1.17 -14.39
N ASN A 41 -7.63 0.05 -13.91
CA ASN A 41 -8.01 -1.32 -14.32
C ASN A 41 -8.62 -2.14 -13.16
N ASN A 42 -9.14 -1.47 -12.12
CA ASN A 42 -9.67 -2.15 -10.95
C ASN A 42 -10.93 -2.97 -11.27
N ARG A 43 -10.87 -4.27 -10.97
CA ARG A 43 -12.05 -5.14 -10.96
C ARG A 43 -13.00 -4.77 -9.83
N ILE A 44 -14.30 -4.96 -10.03
CA ILE A 44 -15.31 -4.77 -8.98
C ILE A 44 -15.01 -5.60 -7.73
N ASP A 45 -14.54 -6.83 -7.92
CA ASP A 45 -14.15 -7.76 -6.87
C ASP A 45 -13.02 -7.22 -6.00
N LYS A 46 -11.97 -6.68 -6.64
CA LYS A 46 -10.85 -5.99 -5.96
C LYS A 46 -11.34 -4.81 -5.13
N LEU A 47 -12.25 -3.99 -5.67
CA LEU A 47 -12.81 -2.85 -4.94
C LEU A 47 -13.65 -3.30 -3.74
N LYS A 48 -14.47 -4.33 -3.89
CA LYS A 48 -15.27 -4.91 -2.79
C LYS A 48 -14.40 -5.51 -1.69
N LEU A 49 -13.37 -6.27 -2.06
CA LEU A 49 -12.38 -6.80 -1.12
C LEU A 49 -11.71 -5.67 -0.33
N ARG A 50 -11.26 -4.61 -1.01
CA ARG A 50 -10.65 -3.45 -0.35
C ARG A 50 -11.62 -2.76 0.61
N ALA A 51 -12.87 -2.56 0.18
CA ALA A 51 -13.90 -1.98 1.04
C ALA A 51 -14.12 -2.82 2.30
N HIS A 52 -14.23 -4.14 2.17
CA HIS A 52 -14.35 -5.07 3.29
C HIS A 52 -13.17 -4.97 4.25
N ILE A 53 -11.92 -5.05 3.75
CA ILE A 53 -10.73 -4.97 4.59
C ILE A 53 -10.67 -3.64 5.35
N ILE A 54 -10.94 -2.52 4.68
CA ILE A 54 -10.89 -1.20 5.32
C ILE A 54 -12.01 -1.03 6.36
N ALA A 55 -13.22 -1.48 6.04
CA ALA A 55 -14.38 -1.29 6.92
C ALA A 55 -14.37 -2.23 8.13
N GLU A 56 -13.92 -3.48 7.95
CA GLU A 56 -14.13 -4.55 8.93
C GLU A 56 -12.84 -5.09 9.56
N ARG A 57 -11.67 -4.85 8.93
CA ARG A 57 -10.38 -5.44 9.36
C ARG A 57 -9.30 -4.41 9.70
N LEU A 58 -9.61 -3.12 9.60
CA LEU A 58 -8.69 -2.06 9.97
C LEU A 58 -8.78 -1.82 11.48
N GLU A 59 -7.64 -1.91 12.15
CA GLU A 59 -7.47 -1.63 13.56
C GLU A 59 -6.40 -0.55 13.75
N LEU A 60 -6.71 0.45 14.59
CA LEU A 60 -5.77 1.52 14.92
C LEU A 60 -5.30 1.34 16.36
N LEU A 61 -3.99 1.18 16.53
CA LEU A 61 -3.32 1.24 17.83
C LEU A 61 -2.89 2.69 18.07
N GLU A 62 -3.82 3.51 18.56
CA GLU A 62 -3.65 4.96 18.70
C GLU A 62 -2.38 5.35 19.46
N ASP A 63 -2.15 4.74 20.63
CA ASP A 63 -0.96 5.01 21.46
C ASP A 63 0.36 4.75 20.72
N LEU A 64 0.35 3.80 19.79
CA LEU A 64 1.53 3.39 19.03
C LEU A 64 1.61 4.08 17.66
N HIS A 65 0.56 4.79 17.24
CA HIS A 65 0.48 5.41 15.92
C HIS A 65 0.65 4.36 14.80
N VAL A 66 0.09 3.16 15.02
CA VAL A 66 0.20 2.00 14.11
C VAL A 66 -1.19 1.61 13.61
N ALA A 67 -1.35 1.53 12.29
CA ALA A 67 -2.51 0.92 11.67
C ALA A 67 -2.23 -0.54 11.29
N ILE A 68 -3.16 -1.44 11.60
CA ILE A 68 -3.11 -2.84 11.23
C ILE A 68 -4.30 -3.13 10.32
N ILE A 69 -4.04 -3.84 9.23
CA ILE A 69 -5.08 -4.46 8.42
C ILE A 69 -4.76 -5.95 8.27
N SER A 70 -5.79 -6.76 8.13
CA SER A 70 -5.63 -8.20 7.91
C SER A 70 -6.59 -8.73 6.86
N VAL A 71 -6.25 -9.87 6.26
CA VAL A 71 -7.15 -10.62 5.38
C VAL A 71 -6.88 -12.12 5.48
N THR A 72 -7.95 -12.90 5.59
CA THR A 72 -7.89 -14.38 5.62
C THR A 72 -8.00 -14.99 4.23
N GLU A 73 -7.62 -16.26 4.05
CA GLU A 73 -7.81 -16.96 2.78
C GLU A 73 -9.28 -17.09 2.41
N GLU A 74 -10.16 -17.37 3.38
CA GLU A 74 -11.61 -17.42 3.17
C GLU A 74 -12.15 -16.09 2.60
N GLU A 75 -11.67 -14.95 3.10
CA GLU A 75 -12.06 -13.65 2.59
C GLU A 75 -11.55 -13.42 1.18
N LEU A 76 -10.31 -13.79 0.89
CA LEU A 76 -9.76 -13.70 -0.47
C LEU A 76 -10.59 -14.53 -1.46
N GLU A 77 -10.96 -15.75 -1.09
CA GLU A 77 -11.82 -16.63 -1.88
C GLU A 77 -13.22 -16.04 -2.07
N ARG A 78 -13.85 -15.57 -0.99
CA ARG A 78 -15.17 -14.95 -1.00
C ARG A 78 -15.27 -13.79 -1.99
N PHE A 79 -14.19 -13.04 -2.16
CA PHE A 79 -14.14 -11.90 -3.09
C PHE A 79 -13.46 -12.22 -4.43
N ASN A 80 -13.28 -13.50 -4.81
CA ASN A 80 -12.68 -13.90 -6.09
C ASN A 80 -11.33 -13.19 -6.38
N HIS A 81 -10.49 -13.06 -5.35
CA HIS A 81 -9.17 -12.43 -5.45
C HIS A 81 -8.36 -13.05 -6.58
N ILE A 82 -7.64 -12.20 -7.31
CA ILE A 82 -6.46 -12.61 -8.08
C ILE A 82 -5.19 -11.97 -7.51
N LYS A 83 -4.04 -12.56 -7.85
CA LYS A 83 -2.73 -12.03 -7.47
C LYS A 83 -2.63 -10.56 -7.89
N GLY A 84 -2.31 -9.69 -6.93
CA GLY A 84 -2.21 -8.24 -7.12
C GLY A 84 -3.40 -7.45 -6.56
N ASP A 85 -4.54 -8.08 -6.24
CA ASP A 85 -5.73 -7.34 -5.76
C ASP A 85 -5.50 -6.67 -4.39
N THR A 86 -4.58 -7.21 -3.60
CA THR A 86 -4.19 -6.68 -2.29
C THR A 86 -3.06 -5.65 -2.34
N GLU A 87 -2.49 -5.36 -3.51
CA GLU A 87 -1.42 -4.36 -3.64
C GLU A 87 -1.92 -2.96 -3.29
N GLY A 88 -1.08 -2.19 -2.60
CA GLY A 88 -1.35 -0.81 -2.21
C GLY A 88 -2.29 -0.63 -1.01
N LEU A 89 -2.92 -1.69 -0.48
CA LEU A 89 -3.83 -1.59 0.68
C LEU A 89 -3.13 -1.05 1.93
N VAL A 90 -1.92 -1.53 2.19
CA VAL A 90 -1.09 -1.06 3.31
C VAL A 90 -0.75 0.43 3.20
N ASN A 91 -0.65 0.99 2.00
CA ASN A 91 -0.46 2.43 1.80
C ASN A 91 -1.72 3.23 2.13
N VAL A 92 -2.90 2.64 1.98
CA VAL A 92 -4.16 3.27 2.40
C VAL A 92 -4.20 3.37 3.92
N ALA A 93 -3.87 2.28 4.63
CA ALA A 93 -3.75 2.30 6.09
C ALA A 93 -2.69 3.31 6.57
N LEU A 94 -1.53 3.40 5.90
CA LEU A 94 -0.47 4.37 6.24
C LEU A 94 -0.88 5.82 5.97
N SER A 95 -1.81 6.07 5.05
CA SER A 95 -2.24 7.44 4.71
C SER A 95 -3.13 8.10 5.77
N MET A 96 -3.52 7.37 6.81
CA MET A 96 -4.32 7.87 7.92
C MET A 96 -3.55 8.91 8.73
N GLU A 97 -4.22 10.00 9.11
CA GLU A 97 -3.62 11.07 9.91
C GLU A 97 -3.08 10.53 11.24
N GLY A 98 -1.84 10.91 11.57
CA GLY A 98 -1.17 10.45 12.79
C GLY A 98 -0.60 9.04 12.72
N VAL A 99 -0.85 8.26 11.67
CA VAL A 99 -0.24 6.92 11.51
C VAL A 99 1.15 7.04 10.91
N ASN A 100 2.15 6.46 11.60
CA ASN A 100 3.54 6.46 11.13
C ASN A 100 3.96 5.09 10.57
N VAL A 101 3.26 4.03 10.97
CA VAL A 101 3.52 2.66 10.52
C VAL A 101 2.20 1.97 10.19
N ALA A 102 2.16 1.28 9.06
CA ALA A 102 1.05 0.41 8.70
C ALA A 102 1.55 -1.01 8.47
N VAL A 103 0.83 -1.99 9.02
CA VAL A 103 1.13 -3.42 8.86
C VAL A 103 -0.06 -4.12 8.23
N PHE A 104 0.23 -4.95 7.24
CA PHE A 104 -0.76 -5.77 6.56
C PHE A 104 -0.41 -7.25 6.70
N PHE A 105 -1.30 -7.98 7.37
CA PHE A 105 -1.24 -9.43 7.54
C PHE A 105 -2.12 -10.11 6.50
N ARG A 106 -1.57 -11.11 5.82
CA ARG A 106 -2.30 -11.87 4.81
C ARG A 106 -2.03 -13.36 4.99
N GLU A 107 -3.07 -14.16 5.06
CA GLU A 107 -2.95 -15.62 5.03
C GLU A 107 -2.50 -16.12 3.63
N SER A 108 -1.70 -17.18 3.65
CA SER A 108 -1.13 -17.85 2.48
C SER A 108 -0.78 -19.30 2.83
N GLY A 109 -1.78 -20.18 2.78
CA GLY A 109 -1.77 -21.52 3.33
C GLY A 109 -1.48 -21.49 4.83
N ASP A 110 -0.57 -22.34 5.28
CA ASP A 110 -0.15 -22.43 6.68
C ASP A 110 0.78 -21.28 7.13
N MET A 111 0.93 -20.22 6.32
CA MET A 111 1.81 -19.08 6.59
C MET A 111 1.05 -17.76 6.56
N ILE A 112 1.54 -16.80 7.36
CA ILE A 112 1.12 -15.40 7.28
C ILE A 112 2.21 -14.58 6.60
N LYS A 113 1.84 -13.93 5.49
CA LYS A 113 2.67 -12.90 4.86
C LYS A 113 2.43 -11.57 5.57
N ILE A 114 3.52 -10.95 6.01
CA ILE A 114 3.50 -9.65 6.68
C ILE A 114 4.14 -8.62 5.74
N MET A 115 3.47 -7.50 5.53
CA MET A 115 3.98 -6.35 4.79
C MET A 115 3.85 -5.12 5.66
N ALA A 116 4.92 -4.36 5.84
CA ALA A 116 4.91 -3.14 6.63
C ALA A 116 5.45 -1.97 5.81
N TRP A 117 4.83 -0.80 5.97
CA TRP A 117 5.30 0.46 5.44
C TRP A 117 5.41 1.48 6.57
N TYR A 118 6.31 2.42 6.39
CA TYR A 118 6.64 3.45 7.35
C TYR A 118 6.95 4.76 6.64
N ASP A 119 6.66 5.88 7.28
CA ASP A 119 6.91 7.20 6.74
C ASP A 119 8.42 7.55 6.73
N ASN A 120 9.17 7.08 7.73
CA ASN A 120 10.61 7.25 7.86
C ASN A 120 11.28 6.08 8.63
N GLU A 121 12.55 5.80 8.32
CA GLU A 121 13.29 4.63 8.85
C GLU A 121 13.45 4.65 10.38
N TRP A 122 13.48 5.84 10.98
CA TRP A 122 13.60 6.00 12.42
C TRP A 122 12.31 5.64 13.14
N GLY A 123 11.17 6.10 12.61
CA GLY A 123 9.83 5.74 13.08
C GLY A 123 9.58 4.24 13.02
N TYR A 124 9.98 3.59 11.93
CA TYR A 124 9.88 2.13 11.81
C TYR A 124 10.60 1.38 12.93
N SER A 125 11.88 1.74 13.15
CA SER A 125 12.73 1.03 14.11
C SER A 125 12.20 1.16 15.54
N MET A 126 11.71 2.34 15.93
CA MET A 126 11.12 2.57 17.25
C MET A 126 9.80 1.79 17.44
N ARG A 127 8.93 1.77 16.42
CA ARG A 127 7.61 1.12 16.53
C ARG A 127 7.67 -0.40 16.48
N LEU A 128 8.66 -0.98 15.79
CA LEU A 128 8.93 -2.42 15.88
C LEU A 128 9.24 -2.86 17.31
N VAL A 129 10.02 -2.05 18.05
CA VAL A 129 10.33 -2.31 19.46
C VAL A 129 9.07 -2.19 20.31
N ASP A 130 8.28 -1.12 20.13
CA ASP A 130 7.03 -0.93 20.86
C ASP A 130 6.04 -2.09 20.63
N MET A 131 5.88 -2.53 19.39
CA MET A 131 4.99 -3.63 19.02
C MET A 131 5.46 -4.97 19.59
N ALA A 132 6.77 -5.25 19.55
CA ALA A 132 7.33 -6.46 20.16
C ALA A 132 7.11 -6.47 21.68
N LEU A 133 7.29 -5.32 22.36
CA LEU A 133 7.01 -5.17 23.78
C LEU A 133 5.52 -5.36 24.10
N HIS A 134 4.63 -4.87 23.23
CA HIS A 134 3.19 -5.04 23.38
C HIS A 134 2.76 -6.51 23.26
N ILE A 135 3.27 -7.24 22.26
CA ILE A 135 2.94 -8.67 22.03
C ILE A 135 3.56 -9.59 23.11
N SER A 136 4.67 -9.19 23.73
CA SER A 136 5.39 -10.00 24.72
C SER A 136 4.76 -10.02 26.12
N LYS A 137 3.70 -9.23 26.36
CA LYS A 137 2.96 -9.18 27.62
C LYS A 137 1.72 -10.07 27.56
#